data_AF-A0A972XFI2-F1
#
_entry.id   AF-A0A972XFI2-F1
#
_cell.length_a   1.000
_cell.length_b   1.000
_cell.length_c   1.000
_cell.angle_alpha   90.00
_cell.angle_beta   90.00
_cell.angle_gamma   90.00
#
_symmetry.space_group_name_H-M   'P 1'
#
loop_
_entity.id
_entity.type
_entity.pdbx_description
1 polymer ?
#
loop_
_entity_poly.entity_id
_entity_poly.type
_entity_poly.pdbx_seq_one_letter_code
_entity_poly.pdbx_strand_id
1 'polypeptide(L)' 'MARVGINVSARRHGVVDDDIDPEPPVRRLHLGPDRSGNMLEVVTLHFDDGGVLAIHAMKMTKQYWRLLKGHHND' A
#
# COMPACT_ATOMS: atom_id res chain seq x y z
N MET A 1 1.12 17.66 4.98
CA MET A 1 2.02 16.98 4.03
C MET A 1 2.24 15.57 4.54
N ALA A 2 1.59 14.56 3.96
CA ALA A 2 1.85 13.17 4.30
C ALA A 2 3.17 12.75 3.64
N ARG A 3 4.14 12.29 4.43
CA ARG A 3 5.47 11.89 3.94
C ARG A 3 5.36 10.46 3.43
N VAL A 4 5.33 10.30 2.11
CA VAL A 4 5.35 9.01 1.39
C VAL A 4 6.70 8.34 1.65
N GLY A 5 6.67 7.12 2.18
CA GLY A 5 7.85 6.36 2.57
C GLY A 5 7.68 4.91 2.17
N ILE A 6 8.38 4.49 1.11
CA ILE A 6 8.29 3.12 0.59
C ILE A 6 8.85 2.14 1.63
N ASN A 7 7.99 1.29 2.19
CA ASN A 7 8.39 0.30 3.20
C ASN A 7 9.15 -0.89 2.57
N VAL A 8 10.09 -1.47 3.33
CA VAL A 8 10.96 -2.58 2.91
C VAL A 8 10.18 -3.85 2.52
N SER A 9 8.94 -4.01 3.01
CA SER A 9 8.02 -5.08 2.59
C SER A 9 7.74 -5.08 1.07
N ALA A 10 7.79 -3.91 0.42
CA ALA A 10 7.52 -3.74 -1.01
C ALA A 10 8.45 -4.55 -1.91
N ARG A 11 9.69 -4.78 -1.48
CA ARG A 11 10.70 -5.50 -2.26
C ARG A 11 10.42 -6.99 -2.43
N ARG A 12 9.57 -7.59 -1.60
CA ARG A 12 9.37 -9.05 -1.61
C ARG A 12 8.23 -9.50 -2.53
N HIS A 13 7.27 -8.61 -2.83
CA HIS A 13 6.03 -8.99 -3.52
C HIS A 13 5.56 -8.02 -4.62
N GLY A 14 6.33 -6.96 -4.95
CA GLY A 14 5.95 -6.00 -6.00
C GLY A 14 4.76 -5.10 -5.63
N VAL A 15 4.50 -4.96 -4.32
CA VAL A 15 3.43 -4.13 -3.76
C VAL A 15 4.03 -2.83 -3.26
N VAL A 16 3.53 -1.68 -3.73
CA VAL A 16 3.93 -0.37 -3.18
C VAL A 16 3.06 -0.08 -1.97
N ASP A 17 3.68 0.42 -0.90
CA ASP A 17 3.09 0.53 0.44
C ASP A 17 3.30 1.94 1.03
N ASP A 18 2.23 2.58 1.51
CA ASP A 18 2.24 3.93 2.11
C ASP A 18 1.42 3.99 3.42
N ASP A 19 2.00 4.59 4.47
CA ASP A 19 1.32 4.83 5.74
C ASP A 19 0.40 6.07 5.65
N ILE A 20 -0.86 5.93 6.08
CA ILE A 20 -1.91 6.96 5.99
C ILE A 20 -2.13 7.67 7.34
N ASP A 21 -1.85 7.02 8.48
CA ASP A 21 -2.13 7.53 9.83
C ASP A 21 -0.92 7.31 10.78
N PRO A 22 -0.52 8.30 11.60
CA PRO A 22 0.57 8.13 12.57
C PRO A 22 0.20 7.32 13.84
N GLU A 23 -1.07 7.14 14.20
CA GLU A 23 -1.46 6.43 15.43
C GLU A 23 -2.11 5.05 15.17
N PRO A 24 -1.86 4.03 16.02
CA PRO A 24 -2.50 2.73 15.89
C PRO A 24 -4.04 2.78 16.06
N PRO A 25 -4.81 2.02 15.26
CA PRO A 25 -4.31 1.17 14.19
C PRO A 25 -3.85 1.98 12.97
N VAL A 26 -2.58 1.79 12.58
CA VAL A 26 -1.96 2.51 11.47
C VAL A 26 -2.59 2.03 10.18
N ARG A 27 -3.13 2.97 9.42
CA ARG A 27 -3.70 2.71 8.11
C ARG A 27 -2.61 2.65 7.07
N ARG A 28 -2.75 1.72 6.13
CA ARG A 28 -1.74 1.47 5.14
C ARG A 28 -2.34 1.10 3.79
N LEU A 29 -1.82 1.71 2.72
CA LEU A 29 -2.27 1.51 1.35
C LEU A 29 -1.32 0.60 0.58
N HIS A 30 -1.82 -0.56 0.18
CA HIS A 30 -1.11 -1.52 -0.67
C HIS A 30 -1.60 -1.42 -2.10
N LEU A 31 -0.67 -1.27 -3.05
CA LEU A 31 -0.95 -1.21 -4.48
C LEU A 31 -0.20 -2.33 -5.21
N GLY A 32 -0.92 -3.20 -5.92
CA GLY A 32 -0.27 -4.30 -6.64
C GLY A 32 -1.24 -5.26 -7.35
N PRO A 33 -0.71 -6.17 -8.17
CA PRO A 33 -1.52 -7.19 -8.84
C PRO A 33 -1.98 -8.28 -7.87
N ASP A 34 -3.19 -8.81 -8.07
CA ASP A 34 -3.65 -10.06 -7.47
C ASP A 34 -3.09 -11.30 -8.21
N ARG A 35 -3.48 -12.50 -7.76
CA ARG A 35 -3.05 -13.77 -8.39
C ARG A 35 -3.48 -13.92 -9.86
N SER A 36 -4.48 -13.17 -10.28
CA SER A 36 -5.00 -13.16 -11.66
C SER A 36 -4.43 -11.99 -12.48
N GLY A 37 -3.54 -11.17 -11.89
CA GLY A 37 -2.95 -10.00 -12.52
C GLY A 37 -3.80 -8.73 -12.48
N ASN A 38 -4.92 -8.72 -11.76
CA ASN A 38 -5.74 -7.51 -11.61
C ASN A 38 -5.05 -6.55 -10.65
N MET A 39 -4.86 -5.30 -11.06
CA MET A 39 -4.33 -4.27 -10.18
C MET A 39 -5.35 -3.90 -9.11
N LEU A 40 -4.98 -4.08 -7.85
CA LEU A 40 -5.78 -3.79 -6.68
C LEU A 40 -5.19 -2.67 -5.84
N GLU A 41 -6.10 -1.99 -5.16
CA GLU A 41 -5.85 -1.06 -4.07
C GLU A 41 -6.43 -1.68 -2.80
N VAL A 42 -5.60 -1.90 -1.78
CA VAL A 42 -5.98 -2.57 -0.53
C VAL A 42 -5.58 -1.72 0.66
N VAL A 43 -6.52 -1.45 1.57
CA VAL A 43 -6.24 -0.73 2.82
C VAL A 43 -6.19 -1.73 3.98
N THR A 44 -5.08 -1.73 4.72
CA THR A 44 -4.92 -2.50 5.94
C THR A 44 -4.81 -1.61 7.18
N LEU A 45 -5.29 -2.14 8.30
CA LEU A 45 -5.06 -1.63 9.65
C LEU A 45 -3.96 -2.47 10.29
N HIS A 46 -2.93 -1.81 10.82
CA HIS A 46 -1.85 -2.42 11.59
C HIS A 46 -2.00 -2.04 13.05
N PHE A 47 -2.27 -3.03 13.89
CA PHE A 47 -2.45 -2.86 15.33
C PHE A 47 -1.09 -2.94 16.04
N ASP A 48 -1.04 -2.42 17.27
CA ASP A 48 0.13 -2.42 18.14
C ASP A 48 0.53 -3.82 18.61
N ASP A 49 -0.42 -4.75 18.68
CA ASP A 49 -0.20 -6.18 18.95
C ASP A 49 0.35 -6.97 17.75
N GLY A 50 0.60 -6.30 16.62
CA GLY A 50 1.08 -6.93 15.37
C GLY A 50 -0.04 -7.51 14.51
N GLY A 51 -1.30 -7.39 14.92
CA GLY A 51 -2.47 -7.75 14.12
C GLY A 51 -2.54 -6.92 12.83
N VAL A 52 -3.00 -7.56 11.75
CA VAL A 52 -3.26 -6.90 10.47
C VAL A 52 -4.67 -7.23 10.01
N LEU A 53 -5.47 -6.21 9.71
CA LEU A 53 -6.82 -6.35 9.19
C LEU A 53 -6.97 -5.61 7.86
N ALA A 54 -7.28 -6.34 6.80
CA ALA A 54 -7.73 -5.71 5.55
C ALA A 54 -9.15 -5.18 5.74
N ILE A 55 -9.34 -3.87 5.58
CA ILE A 55 -10.64 -3.20 5.71
C ILE A 55 -11.24 -2.79 4.37
N HIS A 56 -10.43 -2.81 3.31
CA HIS A 56 -10.86 -2.44 1.97
C HIS A 56 -10.01 -3.13 0.90
N ALA A 57 -10.64 -3.62 -0.17
CA ALA A 57 -9.96 -4.13 -1.35
C ALA A 57 -10.81 -3.84 -2.59
N MET A 58 -10.27 -3.10 -3.55
CA MET A 58 -10.95 -2.73 -4.79
C MET A 58 -10.00 -2.76 -5.99
N LYS A 59 -10.59 -2.75 -7.19
CA LYS A 59 -9.84 -2.47 -8.41
C LYS A 59 -9.13 -1.12 -8.27
N MET A 60 -7.86 -1.08 -8.63
CA MET A 60 -7.03 0.11 -8.47
C MET A 60 -7.59 1.31 -9.24
N THR A 61 -7.81 2.40 -8.50
CA THR A 61 -8.26 3.67 -9.06
C THR A 61 -7.17 4.30 -9.92
N LYS A 62 -7.54 4.97 -11.02
CA LYS A 62 -6.62 5.61 -11.98
C LYS A 62 -5.57 6.53 -11.33
N GLN A 63 -5.91 7.17 -10.21
CA GLN A 63 -5.03 8.10 -9.49
C GLN A 63 -3.75 7.43 -8.95
N TYR A 64 -3.80 6.15 -8.60
CA TYR A 64 -2.69 5.43 -7.99
C TYR A 64 -1.72 4.80 -9.00
N TRP A 65 -2.11 4.73 -10.28
CA TRP A 65 -1.24 4.21 -11.35
C TRP A 65 0.06 4.99 -11.49
N ARG A 66 0.08 6.27 -11.11
CA ARG A 66 1.30 7.09 -11.11
C ARG A 66 2.31 6.61 -10.06
N LEU A 67 1.86 6.05 -8.94
CA LEU A 67 2.74 5.56 -7.88
C LEU A 67 3.42 4.23 -8.23
N LEU A 68 2.85 3.48 -9.19
CA LEU A 68 3.43 2.24 -9.71
C LEU A 68 4.46 2.44 -10.82
N LYS A 69 4.47 3.63 -11.44
CA LYS A 69 5.56 4.03 -12.32
C LYS A 69 6.73 4.33 -11.41
N GLY A 70 7.55 3.32 -11.14
CA GLY A 70 8.63 3.38 -10.16
C GLY A 70 9.35 4.73 -10.20
N HIS A 71 9.59 5.30 -9.02
CA HIS A 71 10.44 6.45 -8.86
C HIS A 71 11.81 6.12 -9.51
N HIS A 72 12.05 6.58 -10.72
CA HIS A 72 13.41 6.77 -11.21
C HIS A 72 13.94 7.91 -10.32
N ASN A 73 14.70 7.54 -9.29
CA ASN A 73 15.56 8.49 -8.62
C ASN A 73 16.64 8.84 -9.65
N ASP A 74 16.49 9.99 -10.28
CA ASP A 74 17.62 10.78 -10.75
C ASP A 74 18.40 11.33 -9.54
#